data_AF-A0A950A6R7-F1
#
_entry.id   AF-A0A950A6R7-F1
#
_cell.length_a   1.000
_cell.length_b   1.000
_cell.length_c   1.000
_cell.angle_alpha   90.00
_cell.angle_beta   90.00
_cell.angle_gamma   90.00
#
_symmetry.space_group_name_H-M   'P 1'
#
loop_
_entity.id
_entity.type
_entity.pdbx_description
1 polymer ?
#
loop_
_entity_poly.entity_id
_entity_poly.type
_entity_poly.pdbx_seq_one_letter_code
_entity_poly.pdbx_strand_id
1 'polypeptide(L)'
;MPVAAYAQGIEAGGFVYTAGQVGLDPSTGKLVEGLDAQAERAFANVAAVLGAASLSPSDVVKVTIFMTDLAQFARVNTIYERFVGAHRP
;
A
#
# COMPACT_ATOMS: atom_id res chain seq x y z
N MET A 1 8.89 6.04 -13.89
CA MET A 1 8.27 5.31 -15.02
C MET A 1 7.85 3.93 -14.52
N PRO A 2 6.71 3.37 -14.96
CA PRO A 2 6.30 2.05 -14.47
C PRO A 2 7.32 0.99 -14.90
N VAL A 3 7.72 0.13 -13.97
CA VAL A 3 8.75 -0.92 -14.15
C VAL A 3 8.24 -2.09 -15.01
N ALA A 4 6.93 -2.17 -15.27
CA ALA A 4 6.30 -3.14 -16.17
C ALA A 4 4.95 -2.60 -16.72
N ALA A 5 4.32 -3.33 -17.65
CA ALA A 5 3.08 -2.95 -18.31
C ALA A 5 1.83 -3.09 -17.42
N TYR A 6 1.75 -2.28 -16.36
CA TYR A 6 0.57 -2.19 -15.50
C TYR A 6 0.36 -0.75 -15.01
N ALA A 7 -0.88 -0.42 -14.63
CA ALA A 7 -1.24 0.85 -14.01
C ALA A 7 -1.18 0.72 -12.48
N GLN A 8 -0.74 1.78 -11.79
CA GLN A 8 -0.68 1.79 -10.33
C GLN A 8 -2.08 1.76 -9.69
N GLY A 9 -3.07 2.36 -10.37
CA GLY A 9 -4.48 2.21 -10.07
C GLY A 9 -5.33 2.40 -11.31
N ILE A 10 -6.50 1.76 -11.35
CA ILE A 10 -7.52 1.91 -12.40
C ILE A 10 -8.88 2.14 -11.75
N GLU A 11 -9.60 3.13 -12.24
CA GLU A 11 -11.02 3.33 -11.92
C GLU A 11 -11.88 2.48 -12.87
N ALA A 12 -12.75 1.65 -12.31
CA ALA A 12 -13.71 0.86 -13.08
C ALA A 12 -14.95 0.55 -12.24
N GLY A 13 -16.14 0.87 -12.76
CA GLY A 13 -17.41 0.52 -12.11
C GLY A 13 -17.60 1.13 -10.72
N GLY A 14 -17.10 2.35 -10.49
CA GLY A 14 -17.20 3.05 -9.20
C GLY A 14 -16.19 2.61 -8.15
N PHE A 15 -15.25 1.74 -8.49
CA PHE A 15 -14.14 1.33 -7.61
C PHE A 15 -12.80 1.75 -8.20
N VAL A 16 -11.84 1.99 -7.31
CA VAL A 16 -10.43 2.13 -7.66
C VAL A 16 -9.70 0.84 -7.27
N TYR A 17 -9.17 0.15 -8.27
CA TYR A 17 -8.35 -1.04 -8.09
C TYR A 17 -6.89 -0.64 -8.09
N THR A 18 -6.17 -0.92 -7.01
CA THR A 18 -4.74 -0.61 -6.89
C THR A 18 -3.90 -1.82 -7.31
N ALA A 19 -2.77 -1.58 -7.96
CA ALA A 19 -1.73 -2.59 -8.10
C ALA A 19 -1.06 -2.81 -6.75
N GLY A 20 -0.46 -4.00 -6.57
CA GLY A 20 0.31 -4.32 -5.38
C GLY A 20 1.46 -3.32 -5.17
N GLN A 21 1.47 -2.67 -4.01
CA GLN A 21 2.54 -1.74 -3.63
C GLN A 21 3.54 -2.43 -2.71
N VAL A 22 4.82 -2.22 -3.00
CA VAL A 22 5.95 -2.67 -2.18
C VAL A 22 6.65 -1.46 -1.56
N GLY A 23 7.59 -1.71 -0.65
CA GLY A 23 8.40 -0.69 0.03
C GLY A 23 9.44 0.00 -0.86
N LEU A 24 9.13 0.28 -2.12
CA LEU A 24 9.99 1.05 -3.02
C LEU A 24 9.88 2.55 -2.70
N ASP A 25 11.02 3.21 -2.60
CA ASP A 25 11.09 4.67 -2.57
C ASP A 25 11.00 5.21 -4.02
N PRO A 26 9.99 6.03 -4.37
CA PRO A 26 9.78 6.55 -5.71
C PRO A 26 10.83 7.57 -6.12
N SER A 27 11.57 8.16 -5.17
CA SER A 27 12.67 9.08 -5.48
C SER A 27 13.92 8.35 -5.95
N THR A 28 14.19 7.16 -5.40
CA THR A 28 15.39 6.37 -5.71
C THR A 28 15.12 5.14 -6.59
N GLY A 29 13.88 4.69 -6.66
CA GLY A 29 13.49 3.44 -7.31
C GLY A 29 13.97 2.18 -6.59
N LYS A 30 14.43 2.29 -5.34
CA LYS A 30 15.01 1.18 -4.57
C LYS A 30 14.12 0.77 -3.41
N LEU A 31 14.25 -0.49 -2.99
CA LEU A 31 13.56 -1.00 -1.81
C LEU A 31 14.22 -0.41 -0.57
N VAL A 32 13.42 0.16 0.33
CA VAL A 32 13.94 0.64 1.61
C VAL A 32 14.39 -0.54 2.47
N GLU A 33 15.36 -0.30 3.36
CA GLU A 33 15.93 -1.36 4.19
C GLU A 33 15.09 -1.64 5.44
N GLY A 34 14.90 -2.92 5.75
CA GLY A 34 14.20 -3.38 6.94
C GLY A 34 12.68 -3.49 6.77
N LEU A 35 12.10 -4.45 7.49
CA LEU A 35 10.68 -4.79 7.40
C LEU A 35 9.75 -3.58 7.67
N ASP A 36 10.00 -2.86 8.76
CA ASP A 36 9.09 -1.77 9.18
C ASP A 36 9.07 -0.65 8.16
N ALA A 37 10.26 -0.21 7.72
CA ALA A 37 10.37 0.81 6.69
C ALA A 37 9.71 0.34 5.39
N GLN A 38 9.86 -0.93 5.01
CA GLN A 38 9.21 -1.48 3.82
C GLN A 38 7.69 -1.48 3.94
N ALA A 39 7.14 -1.88 5.09
CA ALA A 39 5.72 -1.88 5.34
C ALA A 39 5.15 -0.46 5.34
N GLU A 40 5.77 0.46 6.09
CA GLU A 40 5.38 1.88 6.12
C GLU A 40 5.43 2.51 4.72
N ARG A 41 6.50 2.25 3.97
CA ARG A 41 6.66 2.74 2.60
C ARG A 41 5.61 2.14 1.66
N ALA A 42 5.31 0.85 1.77
CA ALA A 42 4.29 0.19 0.95
C ALA A 42 2.91 0.83 1.20
N PHE A 43 2.53 1.06 2.46
CA PHE A 43 1.26 1.72 2.79
C PHE A 43 1.24 3.19 2.36
N ALA A 44 2.36 3.92 2.48
CA ALA A 44 2.48 5.28 1.95
C ALA A 44 2.32 5.31 0.42
N ASN A 45 2.85 4.30 -0.29
CA ASN A 45 2.66 4.16 -1.73
C ASN A 45 1.18 3.88 -2.08
N VAL A 46 0.49 3.03 -1.31
CA VAL A 46 -0.97 2.85 -1.46
C VAL A 46 -1.72 4.16 -1.24
N ALA A 47 -1.41 4.91 -0.18
CA ALA A 47 -2.01 6.21 0.09
C ALA A 47 -1.82 7.19 -1.08
N ALA A 48 -0.64 7.19 -1.71
CA ALA A 48 -0.36 8.04 -2.86
C ALA A 48 -1.20 7.65 -4.09
N VAL A 49 -1.41 6.35 -4.34
CA VAL A 49 -2.29 5.89 -5.42
C VAL A 49 -3.75 6.27 -5.15
N LEU A 50 -4.23 6.09 -3.92
CA LEU A 50 -5.58 6.52 -3.52
C LEU A 50 -5.75 8.04 -3.67
N GLY A 51 -4.77 8.82 -3.20
CA GLY A 51 -4.79 10.28 -3.30
C GLY A 51 -4.80 10.79 -4.73
N ALA A 52 -4.18 10.08 -5.68
CA ALA A 52 -4.27 10.40 -7.10
C ALA A 52 -5.70 10.25 -7.67
N ALA A 53 -6.55 9.44 -7.03
CA ALA A 53 -7.96 9.30 -7.31
C ALA A 53 -8.85 10.16 -6.38
N SER A 54 -8.28 11.11 -5.63
CA SER A 54 -8.98 11.90 -4.59
C SER A 54 -9.62 11.05 -3.49
N LEU A 55 -9.05 9.87 -3.21
CA LEU A 55 -9.46 8.97 -2.14
C LEU A 55 -8.44 8.97 -0.99
N SER A 56 -8.83 8.40 0.13
CA SER A 56 -8.07 8.28 1.36
C SER A 56 -8.12 6.85 1.91
N PRO A 57 -7.29 6.51 2.91
CA PRO A 57 -7.36 5.19 3.55
C PRO A 57 -8.74 4.84 4.14
N SER A 58 -9.56 5.84 4.50
CA SER A 58 -10.94 5.60 4.97
C SER A 58 -11.93 5.19 3.89
N ASP A 59 -11.58 5.33 2.61
CA ASP A 59 -12.40 4.92 1.47
C ASP A 59 -12.11 3.47 1.02
N VAL A 60 -11.11 2.83 1.62
CA VAL A 60 -10.72 1.45 1.29
C VAL A 60 -11.86 0.52 1.72
N VAL A 61 -12.25 -0.43 0.86
CA VAL A 61 -13.29 -1.43 1.17
C VAL A 61 -12.74 -2.84 1.40
N LYS A 62 -11.49 -3.08 1.01
CA LYS A 62 -10.78 -4.35 1.15
C LYS A 62 -9.29 -4.10 1.00
N VAL A 63 -8.47 -4.72 1.85
CA VAL A 63 -7.01 -4.79 1.67
C VAL A 63 -6.53 -6.23 1.57
N THR A 64 -5.52 -6.50 0.75
CA THR A 64 -4.81 -7.78 0.70
C THR A 64 -3.34 -7.53 0.96
N ILE A 65 -2.81 -8.10 2.05
CA ILE A 65 -1.40 -7.95 2.44
C ILE A 65 -0.71 -9.28 2.19
N PHE A 66 0.35 -9.26 1.38
CA PHE A 66 1.22 -10.42 1.15
C PHE A 66 2.49 -10.28 1.99
N MET A 67 2.84 -11.32 2.73
CA MET A 67 4.02 -11.35 3.58
C MET A 67 4.90 -12.53 3.21
N THR A 68 6.21 -12.33 3.17
CA THR A 68 7.19 -13.39 2.92
C THR A 68 7.41 -14.26 4.18
N ASP A 69 7.23 -13.68 5.36
CA ASP A 69 7.32 -14.37 6.66
C ASP A 69 6.12 -13.99 7.54
N LEU A 70 5.23 -14.95 7.77
CA LEU A 70 4.04 -14.76 8.62
C LEU A 70 4.39 -14.65 10.11
N ALA A 71 5.59 -15.04 10.54
CA ALA A 71 6.02 -14.80 11.93
C ALA A 71 6.07 -13.31 12.27
N GLN A 72 6.17 -12.44 11.25
CA GLN A 72 6.17 -10.98 11.41
C GLN A 72 4.76 -10.35 11.41
N PHE A 73 3.69 -11.16 11.36
CA PHE A 73 2.32 -10.67 11.21
C PHE A 73 1.95 -9.59 12.24
N ALA A 74 2.19 -9.83 13.53
CA ALA A 74 1.83 -8.88 14.58
C ALA A 74 2.49 -7.51 14.38
N ARG A 75 3.75 -7.51 13.94
CA ARG A 75 4.54 -6.30 13.69
C ARG A 75 4.00 -5.51 12.50
N VAL A 76 3.69 -6.18 11.40
CA VAL A 76 3.08 -5.53 10.22
C VAL A 76 1.65 -5.07 10.52
N ASN A 77 0.89 -5.82 11.31
CA ASN A 77 -0.48 -5.45 11.70
C ASN A 77 -0.50 -4.13 12.50
N THR A 78 0.44 -3.90 13.42
CA THR A 78 0.56 -2.62 14.12
C THR A 78 0.81 -1.44 13.17
N ILE A 79 1.60 -1.63 12.11
CA ILE A 79 1.84 -0.59 11.09
C ILE A 79 0.57 -0.38 10.25
N TYR A 80 -0.08 -1.46 9.85
CA TYR A 80 -1.34 -1.41 9.12
C TYR A 80 -2.43 -0.67 9.91
N GLU A 81 -2.58 -0.92 11.21
CA GLU A 81 -3.52 -0.23 12.09
C GLU A 81 -3.29 1.29 12.11
N ARG A 82 -2.04 1.75 12.05
CA ARG A 82 -1.73 3.19 11.92
C ARG A 82 -2.13 3.74 10.56
N PHE A 83 -2.00 2.96 9.51
CA PHE A 83 -2.39 3.35 8.15
C PHE A 83 -3.91 3.50 7.99
N VAL A 84 -4.71 2.55 8.50
CA VAL A 84 -6.18 2.61 8.42
C VAL A 84 -6.83 3.41 9.55
N GLY A 85 -6.09 3.68 10.64
CA GLY A 85 -6.60 4.43 11.78
C GLY A 85 -7.76 3.71 12.47
N ALA A 86 -8.91 4.38 12.59
CA ALA A 86 -10.14 3.79 13.14
C ALA A 86 -10.93 2.96 12.09
N HIS A 87 -10.59 3.08 10.81
CA HIS A 87 -11.27 2.36 9.73
C HIS A 87 -10.93 0.87 9.74
N ARG A 88 -11.89 0.02 9.37
CA ARG A 88 -11.77 -1.45 9.41
C ARG A 88 -12.34 -2.07 8.12
N PRO A 89 -11.58 -1.98 7.01
CA PRO A 89 -11.93 -2.63 5.74
C PRO A 89 -11.52 -4.11 5.66
#